data_AF-A0A436EBE6-F1
#
_entry.id   AF-A0A436EBE6-F1
#
_cell.length_a   1.000
_cell.length_b   1.000
_cell.length_c   1.000
_cell.angle_alpha   90.00
_cell.angle_beta   90.00
_cell.angle_gamma   90.00
#
_symmetry.space_group_name_H-M   'P 1'
#
loop_
_entity.id
_entity.type
_entity.pdbx_description
1 polymer ?
#
loop_
_entity_poly.entity_id
_entity_poly.type
_entity_poly.pdbx_seq_one_letter_code
_entity_poly.pdbx_strand_id
1 'polypeptide(L)'
;FVNALGAMSGNQAMQQVRAGLKAIYLSGWQVAADANTAGAMYPDQSLYPANAAPELVKRINRTLQRADQIETSEGNGLSVETWFAPIVADAEAGFGGPLNAFEIMKAFIEAGAAGVHYEDQLASEKKCGHLGGKVLIPTAAHIRNLNAARLAADVMGTPTLVVARTDAEAAKLLTSDIDERDQPFVDYDAGRTVEGFYHVRNGIEPCIARAIAYAPYADLI
;
A
#
# COMPACT_ATOMS: atom_id res chain seq x y z
N PHE A 1 8.74 3.22 -18.37
CA PHE A 1 8.15 2.72 -17.10
C PHE A 1 9.28 2.59 -16.09
N VAL A 2 8.97 2.57 -14.79
CA VAL A 2 9.92 2.28 -13.71
C VAL A 2 9.52 0.95 -13.10
N ASN A 3 10.39 -0.05 -13.18
CA ASN A 3 10.19 -1.35 -12.53
C ASN A 3 10.92 -1.40 -11.19
N ALA A 4 10.41 -2.24 -10.29
CA ALA A 4 10.99 -2.49 -8.98
C ALA A 4 10.80 -3.97 -8.59
N LEU A 5 11.48 -4.39 -7.53
CA LEU A 5 11.32 -5.71 -6.92
C LEU A 5 10.99 -5.55 -5.44
N GLY A 6 10.21 -6.49 -4.89
CA GLY A 6 9.89 -6.53 -3.46
C GLY A 6 11.12 -6.83 -2.60
N ALA A 7 11.50 -5.92 -1.72
CA ALA A 7 12.58 -6.10 -0.76
C ALA A 7 12.05 -6.35 0.66
N MET A 8 12.40 -7.50 1.24
CA MET A 8 12.11 -7.86 2.64
C MET A 8 13.29 -7.58 3.59
N SER A 9 14.41 -7.08 3.07
CA SER A 9 15.56 -6.66 3.88
C SER A 9 16.34 -5.53 3.21
N GLY A 10 17.11 -4.79 4.01
CA GLY A 10 17.97 -3.73 3.49
C GLY A 10 19.07 -4.24 2.54
N ASN A 11 19.60 -5.45 2.75
CA ASN A 11 20.60 -6.03 1.85
C ASN A 11 20.01 -6.39 0.48
N GLN A 12 18.78 -6.90 0.42
CA GLN A 12 18.11 -7.10 -0.87
C GLN A 12 17.95 -5.78 -1.62
N ALA A 13 17.48 -4.73 -0.94
CA ALA A 13 17.35 -3.39 -1.52
C ALA A 13 18.70 -2.83 -2.00
N MET A 14 19.76 -2.97 -1.22
CA MET A 14 21.11 -2.56 -1.61
C MET A 14 21.57 -3.26 -2.89
N GLN A 15 21.33 -4.57 -3.02
CA GLN A 15 21.70 -5.30 -4.25
C GLN A 15 20.82 -4.93 -5.44
N GLN A 16 19.54 -4.66 -5.23
CA GLN A 16 18.63 -4.16 -6.27
C GLN A 16 19.16 -2.84 -6.86
N VAL A 17 19.55 -1.88 -6.01
CA VAL A 17 20.13 -0.59 -6.45
C VAL A 17 21.49 -0.79 -7.09
N ARG A 18 22.37 -1.62 -6.50
CA ARG A 18 23.69 -1.96 -7.09
C ARG A 18 23.56 -2.61 -8.47
N ALA A 19 22.51 -3.40 -8.70
CA ALA A 19 22.21 -4.00 -10.00
C ALA A 19 21.62 -3.01 -11.02
N GLY A 20 21.38 -1.76 -10.63
CA GLY A 20 20.90 -0.69 -11.50
C GLY A 20 19.39 -0.46 -11.48
N LEU A 21 18.63 -1.08 -10.56
CA LEU A 21 17.21 -0.74 -10.40
C LEU A 21 17.04 0.67 -9.85
N LYS A 22 16.03 1.36 -10.37
CA LYS A 22 15.76 2.79 -10.11
C LYS A 22 14.73 3.03 -9.00
N ALA A 23 14.14 1.98 -8.45
CA ALA A 23 13.14 2.04 -7.39
C ALA A 23 13.11 0.72 -6.61
N ILE A 24 12.60 0.78 -5.38
CA ILE A 24 12.41 -0.38 -4.50
C ILE A 24 10.92 -0.49 -4.19
N TYR A 25 10.38 -1.71 -4.22
CA TYR A 25 9.03 -1.98 -3.74
C TYR A 25 9.11 -2.62 -2.36
N LEU A 26 8.26 -2.17 -1.43
CA LEU A 26 8.09 -2.80 -0.12
C LEU A 26 6.70 -3.42 -0.07
N SER A 27 6.66 -4.76 -0.03
CA SER A 27 5.43 -5.54 -0.03
C SER A 27 4.92 -5.81 1.39
N GLY A 28 3.64 -5.52 1.65
CA GLY A 28 2.96 -5.89 2.91
C GLY A 28 2.89 -7.40 3.10
N TRP A 29 2.71 -8.16 2.02
CA TRP A 29 2.80 -9.63 2.03
C TRP A 29 4.16 -10.13 2.55
N GLN A 30 5.27 -9.53 2.10
CA GLN A 30 6.61 -9.93 2.56
C GLN A 30 6.84 -9.53 4.03
N VAL A 31 6.30 -8.39 4.46
CA VAL A 31 6.30 -7.98 5.87
C VAL A 31 5.56 -9.00 6.73
N ALA A 32 4.34 -9.40 6.33
CA ALA A 32 3.56 -10.43 7.00
C ALA A 32 4.33 -11.76 7.06
N ALA A 33 4.95 -12.17 5.95
CA ALA A 33 5.61 -13.46 5.83
C ALA A 33 6.84 -13.58 6.75
N ASP A 34 7.73 -12.57 6.79
CA ASP A 34 9.06 -12.77 7.40
C ASP A 34 9.75 -11.50 7.97
N ALA A 35 9.08 -10.34 7.98
CA ALA A 35 9.75 -9.08 8.34
C ALA A 35 8.92 -8.12 9.21
N ASN A 36 7.98 -8.62 10.01
CA ASN A 36 7.11 -7.80 10.85
C ASN A 36 7.55 -7.68 12.32
N THR A 37 6.95 -6.71 13.00
CA THR A 37 7.24 -6.34 14.40
C THR A 37 6.64 -7.28 15.45
N ALA A 38 5.79 -8.23 15.07
CA ALA A 38 5.34 -9.29 15.96
C ALA A 38 6.30 -10.48 16.00
N GLY A 39 7.30 -10.54 15.10
CA GLY A 39 8.28 -11.62 15.06
C GLY A 39 7.67 -12.98 14.70
N ALA A 40 6.59 -12.98 13.92
CA ALA A 40 5.86 -14.19 13.53
C ALA A 40 5.64 -14.24 12.02
N MET A 41 5.50 -15.44 11.47
CA MET A 41 5.05 -15.64 10.10
C MET A 41 3.52 -15.52 10.04
N TYR A 42 3.02 -14.64 9.18
CA TYR A 42 1.59 -14.46 8.93
C TYR A 42 1.23 -14.60 7.45
N PRO A 43 -0.01 -15.03 7.14
CA PRO A 43 -0.59 -14.77 5.83
C PRO A 43 -0.87 -13.27 5.63
N ASP A 44 -1.02 -12.85 4.37
CA ASP A 44 -1.29 -11.46 3.97
C ASP A 44 -2.76 -11.07 4.23
N GLN A 45 -3.05 -10.76 5.49
CA GLN A 45 -4.37 -10.42 6.02
C GLN A 45 -4.35 -9.32 7.10
N SER A 46 -3.39 -8.38 7.05
CA SER A 46 -3.28 -7.28 8.02
C SER A 46 -3.19 -7.70 9.49
N LEU A 47 -2.65 -8.90 9.77
CA LEU A 47 -2.54 -9.44 11.14
C LEU A 47 -1.38 -8.82 11.93
N TYR A 48 -0.38 -8.31 11.24
CA TYR A 48 0.82 -7.77 11.87
C TYR A 48 0.57 -6.34 12.42
N PRO A 49 1.34 -5.89 13.43
CA PRO A 49 1.19 -4.53 13.96
C PRO A 49 1.49 -3.47 12.89
N ALA A 50 0.63 -2.45 12.78
CA ALA A 50 0.65 -1.46 11.70
C ALA A 50 1.99 -0.70 11.51
N ASN A 51 2.87 -0.70 12.51
CA ASN A 51 4.19 -0.07 12.43
C ASN A 51 5.24 -0.91 11.68
N ALA A 52 4.93 -2.16 11.31
CA ALA A 52 5.91 -3.08 10.74
C ALA A 52 6.51 -2.62 9.40
N ALA A 53 5.64 -2.23 8.45
CA ALA A 53 6.10 -1.80 7.13
C ALA A 53 6.91 -0.48 7.18
N PRO A 54 6.50 0.56 7.94
CA PRO A 54 7.35 1.74 8.18
C PRO A 54 8.73 1.40 8.77
N GLU A 55 8.80 0.47 9.74
CA GLU A 55 10.09 0.03 10.29
C GLU A 55 10.97 -0.67 9.24
N LEU A 56 10.39 -1.41 8.30
CA LEU A 56 11.13 -2.00 7.19
C LEU A 56 11.61 -0.93 6.18
N VAL A 57 10.81 0.10 5.85
CA VAL A 57 11.26 1.25 5.04
C VAL A 57 12.49 1.89 5.68
N LYS A 58 12.42 2.16 6.98
CA LYS A 58 13.52 2.76 7.74
C LYS A 58 14.78 1.90 7.70
N ARG A 59 14.65 0.57 7.80
CA ARG A 59 15.78 -0.38 7.68
C ARG A 59 16.40 -0.36 6.28
N ILE A 60 15.58 -0.32 5.24
CA ILE A 60 16.03 -0.21 3.85
C ILE A 60 16.83 1.09 3.67
N ASN A 61 16.25 2.24 4.01
CA ASN A 61 16.91 3.54 3.89
C ASN A 61 18.23 3.61 4.69
N ARG A 62 18.30 3.02 5.88
CA ARG A 62 19.55 2.95 6.66
C ARG A 62 20.63 2.10 6.00
N THR A 63 20.25 1.03 5.31
CA THR A 63 21.22 0.20 4.59
C THR A 63 21.74 0.94 3.36
N LEU A 64 20.86 1.60 2.61
CA LEU A 64 21.25 2.45 1.47
C LEU A 64 22.15 3.61 1.91
N GLN A 65 21.81 4.26 3.03
CA GLN A 65 22.65 5.29 3.66
C GLN A 65 24.05 4.75 4.00
N ARG A 66 24.17 3.52 4.48
CA ARG A 66 25.48 2.91 4.75
C ARG A 66 26.25 2.65 3.47
N ALA A 67 25.60 2.18 2.41
CA ALA A 67 26.24 1.96 1.11
C ALA A 67 26.80 3.28 0.53
N ASP A 68 26.03 4.36 0.64
CA ASP A 68 26.44 5.72 0.27
C ASP A 68 27.66 6.21 1.06
N GLN A 69 27.62 6.07 2.38
CA GLN A 69 28.73 6.45 3.27
C GLN A 69 30.02 5.69 2.95
N ILE A 70 29.93 4.41 2.61
CA ILE A 70 31.08 3.57 2.25
C ILE A 70 31.75 4.14 0.99
N GLU A 71 31.01 4.27 -0.11
CA GLU A 71 31.60 4.72 -1.38
C GLU A 71 32.06 6.18 -1.31
N THR A 72 31.35 7.04 -0.57
CA THR A 72 31.80 8.40 -0.28
C THR A 72 33.14 8.41 0.45
N SER A 73 33.33 7.52 1.44
CA SER A 73 34.58 7.43 2.20
C SER A 73 35.76 6.87 1.38
N GLU A 74 35.49 6.05 0.37
CA GLU A 74 36.50 5.52 -0.54
C GLU A 74 36.99 6.55 -1.58
N GLY A 75 36.23 7.63 -1.81
CA GLY A 75 36.67 8.79 -2.60
C GLY A 75 36.69 8.58 -4.12
N ASN A 76 36.20 7.45 -4.63
CA ASN A 76 36.20 7.11 -6.06
C ASN A 76 34.89 7.47 -6.78
N GLY A 77 33.99 8.20 -6.11
CA GLY A 77 32.62 8.41 -6.56
C GLY A 77 31.72 7.21 -6.28
N LEU A 78 30.43 7.34 -6.60
CA LEU A 78 29.45 6.27 -6.42
C LEU A 78 29.49 5.28 -7.59
N SER A 79 29.23 4.00 -7.31
CA SER A 79 29.08 2.95 -8.34
C SER A 79 27.70 2.95 -9.00
N VAL A 80 26.77 3.76 -8.49
CA VAL A 80 25.39 3.94 -8.95
C VAL A 80 25.07 5.43 -9.05
N GLU A 81 23.99 5.79 -9.74
CA GLU A 81 23.53 7.19 -9.84
C GLU A 81 23.16 7.78 -8.47
N THR A 82 22.49 6.99 -7.64
CA THR A 82 22.20 7.30 -6.24
C THR A 82 21.96 6.01 -5.48
N TRP A 83 22.40 5.96 -4.22
CA TRP A 83 22.01 4.88 -3.31
C TRP A 83 20.58 5.02 -2.80
N PHE A 84 20.03 6.24 -2.77
CA PHE A 84 18.71 6.55 -2.25
C PHE A 84 17.62 6.37 -3.30
N ALA A 85 17.50 5.16 -3.86
CA ALA A 85 16.41 4.84 -4.77
C ALA A 85 15.04 4.98 -4.06
N PRO A 86 14.02 5.60 -4.69
CA PRO A 86 12.71 5.82 -4.09
C PRO A 86 12.04 4.49 -3.73
N ILE A 87 11.49 4.44 -2.51
CA ILE A 87 10.74 3.29 -2.00
C ILE A 87 9.25 3.56 -2.18
N VAL A 88 8.56 2.67 -2.90
CA VAL A 88 7.09 2.63 -2.94
C VAL A 88 6.62 1.54 -1.98
N ALA A 89 5.84 1.92 -0.97
CA ALA A 89 5.49 1.06 0.15
C ALA A 89 3.99 0.74 0.24
N ASP A 90 3.70 -0.44 0.78
CA ASP A 90 2.38 -1.00 0.98
C ASP A 90 1.77 -0.56 2.32
N ALA A 91 0.70 0.25 2.28
CA ALA A 91 -0.09 0.60 3.47
C ALA A 91 -1.32 -0.31 3.65
N GLU A 92 -1.44 -1.38 2.86
CA GLU A 92 -2.58 -2.29 2.81
C GLU A 92 -3.91 -1.52 2.68
N ALA A 93 -4.90 -1.84 3.51
CA ALA A 93 -6.16 -1.12 3.62
C ALA A 93 -6.10 0.07 4.61
N GLY A 94 -4.91 0.50 5.03
CA GLY A 94 -4.71 1.57 6.00
C GLY A 94 -4.92 1.16 7.47
N PHE A 95 -4.99 -0.14 7.77
CA PHE A 95 -5.13 -0.72 9.13
C PHE A 95 -6.34 -0.24 9.94
N GLY A 96 -7.38 0.28 9.26
CA GLY A 96 -8.61 0.72 9.93
C GLY A 96 -9.34 1.79 9.15
N GLY A 97 -9.71 2.87 9.84
CA GLY A 97 -10.39 4.03 9.26
C GLY A 97 -9.42 5.13 8.82
N PRO A 98 -9.93 6.32 8.48
CA PRO A 98 -9.13 7.42 7.95
C PRO A 98 -7.99 7.88 8.89
N LEU A 99 -8.18 7.83 10.22
CA LEU A 99 -7.13 8.20 11.17
C LEU A 99 -5.98 7.18 11.19
N ASN A 100 -6.26 5.89 11.00
CA ASN A 100 -5.22 4.87 10.86
C ASN A 100 -4.44 5.09 9.55
N ALA A 101 -5.15 5.39 8.45
CA ALA A 101 -4.53 5.73 7.17
C ALA A 101 -3.64 6.97 7.24
N PHE A 102 -4.06 8.00 7.98
CA PHE A 102 -3.27 9.21 8.27
C PHE A 102 -1.99 8.89 9.05
N GLU A 103 -2.09 8.14 10.15
CA GLU A 103 -0.92 7.83 10.98
C GLU A 103 0.09 6.93 10.27
N ILE A 104 -0.36 5.93 9.50
CA ILE A 104 0.57 5.08 8.75
C ILE A 104 1.27 5.85 7.62
N MET A 105 0.59 6.81 6.97
CA MET A 105 1.23 7.70 5.99
C MET A 105 2.36 8.50 6.63
N LYS A 106 2.11 9.14 7.79
CA LYS A 106 3.14 9.87 8.54
C LYS A 106 4.32 8.97 8.89
N ALA A 107 4.05 7.76 9.40
CA ALA A 107 5.09 6.80 9.74
C ALA A 107 5.95 6.42 8.52
N PHE A 108 5.34 6.24 7.34
CA PHE A 108 6.08 6.01 6.10
C PHE A 108 6.91 7.22 5.66
N ILE A 109 6.37 8.43 5.79
CA ILE A 109 7.10 9.67 5.49
C ILE A 109 8.32 9.83 6.41
N GLU A 110 8.15 9.65 7.71
CA GLU A 110 9.25 9.68 8.68
C GLU A 110 10.31 8.61 8.40
N ALA A 111 9.88 7.44 7.91
CA ALA A 111 10.78 6.37 7.50
C ALA A 111 11.50 6.63 6.16
N GLY A 112 11.04 7.62 5.38
CA GLY A 112 11.60 8.02 4.10
C GLY A 112 11.05 7.26 2.88
N ALA A 113 9.77 6.86 2.91
CA ALA A 113 9.10 6.35 1.72
C ALA A 113 8.85 7.48 0.70
N ALA A 114 8.95 7.18 -0.60
CA ALA A 114 8.70 8.14 -1.68
C ALA A 114 7.25 8.09 -2.18
N GLY A 115 6.62 6.92 -2.09
CA GLY A 115 5.21 6.73 -2.41
C GLY A 115 4.59 5.64 -1.55
N VAL A 116 3.28 5.73 -1.34
CA VAL A 116 2.53 4.80 -0.49
C VAL A 116 1.24 4.42 -1.21
N HIS A 117 0.94 3.13 -1.26
CA HIS A 117 -0.31 2.65 -1.86
C HIS A 117 -1.33 2.19 -0.83
N TYR A 118 -2.60 2.48 -1.09
CA TYR A 118 -3.76 2.10 -0.28
C TYR A 118 -4.74 1.32 -1.15
N GLU A 119 -5.40 0.32 -0.58
CA GLU A 119 -6.43 -0.48 -1.29
C GLU A 119 -7.83 -0.32 -0.69
N ASP A 120 -8.87 -0.48 -1.53
CA ASP A 120 -10.28 -0.31 -1.19
C ASP A 120 -10.93 -1.54 -0.52
N GLN A 121 -10.14 -2.29 0.25
CA GLN A 121 -10.62 -3.41 1.06
C GLN A 121 -11.01 -2.99 2.48
N LEU A 122 -11.87 -3.78 3.12
CA LEU A 122 -12.15 -3.69 4.56
C LEU A 122 -10.93 -4.19 5.35
N ALA A 123 -10.29 -3.32 6.12
CA ALA A 123 -9.06 -3.64 6.83
C ALA A 123 -9.15 -4.87 7.75
N SER A 124 -10.30 -5.07 8.44
CA SER A 124 -10.50 -6.24 9.32
C SER A 124 -10.61 -7.56 8.56
N GLU A 125 -10.86 -7.52 7.25
CA GLU A 125 -10.99 -8.69 6.38
C GLU A 125 -10.06 -8.60 5.17
N LYS A 126 -8.99 -7.81 5.26
CA LYS A 126 -8.01 -7.63 4.18
C LYS A 126 -7.45 -8.97 3.74
N LYS A 127 -7.23 -9.13 2.44
CA LYS A 127 -6.54 -10.28 1.84
C LYS A 127 -5.51 -9.81 0.81
N CYS A 128 -4.59 -10.70 0.46
CA CYS A 128 -3.81 -10.58 -0.77
C CYS A 128 -4.75 -10.42 -1.97
N GLY A 129 -4.39 -9.59 -2.96
CA GLY A 129 -5.22 -9.32 -4.14
C GLY A 129 -5.56 -10.58 -4.96
N HIS A 130 -4.76 -11.64 -4.84
CA HIS A 130 -4.93 -12.92 -5.53
C HIS A 130 -5.62 -14.01 -4.70
N LEU A 131 -6.11 -13.68 -3.49
CA LEU A 131 -6.88 -14.59 -2.65
C LEU A 131 -8.38 -14.32 -2.78
N GLY A 132 -9.18 -15.35 -2.49
CA GLY A 132 -10.64 -15.21 -2.35
C GLY A 132 -11.03 -14.53 -1.03
N GLY A 133 -12.32 -14.18 -0.92
CA GLY A 133 -12.88 -13.63 0.34
C GLY A 133 -12.58 -12.15 0.58
N LYS A 134 -12.16 -11.40 -0.45
CA LYS A 134 -11.99 -9.94 -0.37
C LYS A 134 -13.33 -9.24 -0.17
N VAL A 135 -13.36 -8.28 0.75
CA VAL A 135 -14.52 -7.42 1.03
C VAL A 135 -14.13 -5.98 0.71
N LEU A 136 -14.84 -5.36 -0.23
CA LEU A 136 -14.66 -3.95 -0.58
C LEU A 136 -15.29 -3.03 0.47
N ILE A 137 -14.74 -1.84 0.61
CA ILE A 137 -15.44 -0.70 1.23
C ILE A 137 -16.14 0.15 0.16
N PRO A 138 -17.12 0.99 0.55
CA PRO A 138 -17.75 1.93 -0.38
C PRO A 138 -16.73 2.86 -1.02
N THR A 139 -17.00 3.28 -2.25
CA THR A 139 -16.13 4.18 -3.02
C THR A 139 -15.79 5.44 -2.21
N ALA A 140 -16.76 6.08 -1.56
CA ALA A 140 -16.54 7.23 -0.68
C ALA A 140 -15.69 6.93 0.57
N ALA A 141 -15.66 5.68 1.07
CA ALA A 141 -14.83 5.31 2.20
C ALA A 141 -13.36 5.23 1.79
N HIS A 142 -13.05 4.67 0.61
CA HIS A 142 -11.68 4.65 0.11
C HIS A 142 -11.19 6.07 -0.25
N ILE A 143 -12.02 6.91 -0.84
CA ILE A 143 -11.69 8.33 -1.07
C ILE A 143 -11.34 9.05 0.25
N ARG A 144 -12.01 8.73 1.36
CA ARG A 144 -11.65 9.29 2.68
C ARG A 144 -10.26 8.84 3.14
N ASN A 145 -9.87 7.60 2.87
CA ASN A 145 -8.51 7.11 3.17
C ASN A 145 -7.45 7.80 2.30
N LEU A 146 -7.71 7.98 0.99
CA LEU A 146 -6.81 8.70 0.09
C LEU A 146 -6.62 10.17 0.51
N ASN A 147 -7.71 10.85 0.90
CA ASN A 147 -7.63 12.21 1.44
C ASN A 147 -6.87 12.27 2.77
N ALA A 148 -7.03 11.26 3.65
CA ALA A 148 -6.26 11.18 4.89
C ALA A 148 -4.76 10.99 4.63
N ALA A 149 -4.40 10.17 3.64
CA ALA A 149 -3.01 10.03 3.19
C ALA A 149 -2.46 11.34 2.62
N ARG A 150 -3.23 12.03 1.77
CA ARG A 150 -2.81 13.35 1.24
C ARG A 150 -2.64 14.37 2.37
N LEU A 151 -3.59 14.45 3.29
CA LEU A 151 -3.52 15.36 4.45
C LEU A 151 -2.27 15.08 5.30
N ALA A 152 -1.92 13.80 5.52
CA ALA A 152 -0.68 13.45 6.21
C ALA A 152 0.55 13.94 5.45
N ALA A 153 0.61 13.79 4.13
CA ALA A 153 1.70 14.31 3.30
C ALA A 153 1.81 15.84 3.39
N ASP A 154 0.67 16.54 3.32
CA ASP A 154 0.58 18.00 3.42
C ASP A 154 1.04 18.51 4.80
N VAL A 155 0.57 17.88 5.88
CA VAL A 155 0.96 18.22 7.27
C VAL A 155 2.45 17.98 7.50
N MET A 156 3.01 16.90 6.96
CA MET A 156 4.44 16.60 7.02
C MET A 156 5.27 17.48 6.06
N GLY A 157 4.62 18.26 5.19
CA GLY A 157 5.28 19.13 4.24
C GLY A 157 6.06 18.39 3.15
N THR A 158 5.57 17.23 2.70
CA THR A 158 6.25 16.37 1.72
C THR A 158 5.40 16.07 0.50
N PRO A 159 5.96 16.05 -0.72
CA PRO A 159 5.24 15.72 -1.95
C PRO A 159 5.15 14.19 -2.15
N THR A 160 4.85 13.44 -1.09
CA THR A 160 4.82 11.97 -1.13
C THR A 160 3.73 11.49 -2.09
N LEU A 161 4.05 10.52 -2.94
CA LEU A 161 3.12 9.98 -3.92
C LEU A 161 2.05 9.12 -3.22
N VAL A 162 0.78 9.31 -3.58
CA VAL A 162 -0.35 8.51 -3.13
C VAL A 162 -0.82 7.62 -4.29
N VAL A 163 -0.84 6.31 -4.08
CA VAL A 163 -1.28 5.33 -5.09
C VAL A 163 -2.58 4.69 -4.64
N ALA A 164 -3.64 4.78 -5.46
CA ALA A 164 -4.94 4.20 -5.15
C ALA A 164 -5.12 2.86 -5.86
N ARG A 165 -5.25 1.78 -5.11
CA ARG A 165 -5.48 0.45 -5.65
C ARG A 165 -6.93 0.04 -5.46
N THR A 166 -7.55 -0.52 -6.51
CA THR A 166 -8.85 -1.20 -6.38
C THR A 166 -8.70 -2.72 -6.47
N ASP A 167 -9.44 -3.42 -5.63
CA ASP A 167 -9.49 -4.88 -5.58
C ASP A 167 -10.79 -5.46 -6.20
N ALA A 168 -11.59 -4.61 -6.83
CA ALA A 168 -12.90 -4.93 -7.39
C ALA A 168 -12.89 -5.93 -8.56
N GLU A 169 -11.71 -6.26 -9.10
CA GLU A 169 -11.58 -7.24 -10.18
C GLU A 169 -12.03 -8.62 -9.73
N ALA A 170 -11.70 -9.02 -8.50
CA ALA A 170 -12.02 -10.34 -7.94
C ALA A 170 -12.86 -10.29 -6.65
N ALA A 171 -13.01 -9.12 -6.02
CA ALA A 171 -13.78 -9.00 -4.78
C ALA A 171 -15.28 -9.14 -5.04
N LYS A 172 -15.94 -10.07 -4.33
CA LYS A 172 -17.36 -10.39 -4.50
C LYS A 172 -18.25 -9.91 -3.34
N LEU A 173 -17.66 -9.18 -2.39
CA LEU A 173 -18.32 -8.68 -1.21
C LEU A 173 -18.09 -7.19 -1.06
N LEU A 174 -19.08 -6.48 -0.53
CA LEU A 174 -19.05 -5.04 -0.23
C LEU A 174 -19.69 -4.81 1.15
N THR A 175 -19.09 -3.95 1.97
CA THR A 175 -19.61 -3.71 3.33
C THR A 175 -20.96 -2.99 3.36
N SER A 176 -21.22 -2.10 2.40
CA SER A 176 -22.46 -1.33 2.34
C SER A 176 -22.72 -0.80 0.94
N ASP A 177 -23.99 -0.78 0.52
CA ASP A 177 -24.48 -0.20 -0.74
C ASP A 177 -24.87 1.29 -0.62
N ILE A 178 -24.41 1.96 0.45
CA ILE A 178 -24.75 3.36 0.74
C ILE A 178 -24.27 4.36 -0.32
N ASP A 179 -23.25 4.00 -1.10
CA ASP A 179 -22.71 4.84 -2.16
C ASP A 179 -23.38 4.49 -3.49
N GLU A 180 -24.10 5.44 -4.07
CA GLU A 180 -24.82 5.27 -5.35
C GLU A 180 -23.91 4.80 -6.49
N ARG A 181 -22.60 5.07 -6.42
CA ARG A 181 -21.63 4.62 -7.43
C ARG A 181 -21.37 3.11 -7.36
N ASP A 182 -21.61 2.49 -6.21
CA ASP A 182 -21.39 1.06 -5.99
C ASP A 182 -22.64 0.22 -6.29
N GLN A 183 -23.83 0.82 -6.13
CA GLN A 183 -25.13 0.16 -6.32
C GLN A 183 -25.30 -0.54 -7.69
N PRO A 184 -24.82 0.01 -8.83
CA PRO A 184 -24.89 -0.67 -10.12
C PRO A 184 -24.18 -2.03 -10.15
N PHE A 185 -23.31 -2.32 -9.19
CA PHE A 185 -22.56 -3.57 -9.11
C PHE A 185 -23.07 -4.50 -8.01
N VAL A 186 -24.03 -4.08 -7.18
CA VAL A 186 -24.61 -4.92 -6.13
C VAL A 186 -25.57 -5.95 -6.73
N ASP A 187 -25.42 -7.20 -6.29
CA ASP A 187 -26.36 -8.29 -6.57
C ASP A 187 -27.39 -8.35 -5.44
N TYR A 188 -28.48 -7.60 -5.61
CA TYR A 188 -29.57 -7.53 -4.63
C TYR A 188 -30.36 -8.85 -4.53
N ASP A 189 -30.37 -9.68 -5.57
CA ASP A 189 -31.10 -10.95 -5.58
C ASP A 189 -30.39 -12.02 -4.73
N ALA A 190 -29.06 -11.96 -4.66
CA ALA A 190 -28.25 -12.82 -3.79
C ALA A 190 -28.46 -12.54 -2.29
N GLY A 191 -29.07 -11.40 -1.93
CA GLY A 191 -29.23 -10.98 -0.54
C GLY A 191 -27.91 -10.60 0.13
N ARG A 192 -27.84 -10.72 1.45
CA ARG A 192 -26.64 -10.43 2.25
C ARG A 192 -26.07 -11.69 2.88
N THR A 193 -24.76 -11.70 3.13
CA THR A 193 -24.10 -12.76 3.91
C THR A 193 -24.57 -12.75 5.38
N VAL A 194 -24.18 -13.76 6.15
CA VAL A 194 -24.53 -13.85 7.58
C VAL A 194 -23.89 -12.74 8.42
N GLU A 195 -22.73 -12.24 7.99
CA GLU A 195 -22.04 -11.08 8.55
C GLU A 195 -22.69 -9.74 8.16
N GLY A 196 -23.60 -9.78 7.18
CA GLY A 196 -24.32 -8.62 6.66
C GLY A 196 -23.67 -7.93 5.46
N PHE A 197 -22.68 -8.55 4.80
CA PHE A 197 -22.06 -8.00 3.59
C PHE A 197 -22.98 -8.17 2.38
N TYR A 198 -22.91 -7.22 1.44
CA TYR A 198 -23.57 -7.29 0.14
C TYR A 198 -22.74 -8.13 -0.82
N HIS A 199 -23.42 -8.89 -1.67
CA HIS A 199 -22.79 -9.50 -2.84
C HIS A 199 -22.63 -8.47 -3.96
N VAL A 200 -21.50 -8.51 -4.66
CA VAL A 200 -21.24 -7.63 -5.82
C VAL A 200 -20.73 -8.41 -7.03
N ARG A 201 -21.09 -7.92 -8.21
CA ARG A 201 -20.52 -8.35 -9.49
C ARG A 201 -19.11 -7.77 -9.62
N ASN A 202 -18.12 -8.63 -9.43
CA ASN A 202 -16.71 -8.29 -9.63
C ASN A 202 -16.36 -8.13 -11.12
N GLY A 203 -15.23 -7.50 -11.42
CA GLY A 203 -14.66 -7.47 -12.76
C GLY A 203 -14.10 -6.11 -13.16
N ILE A 204 -13.85 -5.94 -14.46
CA ILE A 204 -13.20 -4.74 -14.99
C ILE A 204 -14.09 -3.49 -14.91
N GLU A 205 -15.41 -3.63 -15.04
CA GLU A 205 -16.35 -2.50 -14.99
C GLU A 205 -16.32 -1.76 -13.65
N PRO A 206 -16.49 -2.41 -12.48
CA PRO A 206 -16.37 -1.72 -11.20
C PRO A 206 -14.95 -1.18 -10.96
N CYS A 207 -13.90 -1.84 -11.47
CA CYS A 207 -12.54 -1.30 -11.41
C CYS A 207 -12.42 0.03 -12.15
N ILE A 208 -12.92 0.13 -13.38
CA ILE A 208 -12.88 1.36 -14.17
C ILE A 208 -13.67 2.48 -13.46
N ALA A 209 -14.88 2.17 -12.97
CA ALA A 209 -15.70 3.14 -12.26
C ALA A 209 -15.02 3.69 -11.00
N ARG A 210 -14.43 2.80 -10.19
CA ARG A 210 -13.68 3.15 -8.98
C ARG A 210 -12.41 3.92 -9.29
N ALA A 211 -11.63 3.48 -10.27
CA ALA A 211 -10.43 4.18 -10.73
C ALA A 211 -10.73 5.64 -11.12
N ILE A 212 -11.78 5.88 -11.92
CA ILE A 212 -12.19 7.24 -12.30
C ILE A 212 -12.58 8.06 -11.06
N ALA A 213 -13.27 7.45 -10.09
CA ALA A 213 -13.63 8.12 -8.84
C ALA A 213 -12.41 8.44 -7.94
N TYR A 214 -11.36 7.63 -7.99
CA TYR A 214 -10.14 7.80 -7.19
C TYR A 214 -9.13 8.76 -7.83
N ALA A 215 -9.16 8.93 -9.15
CA ALA A 215 -8.19 9.72 -9.91
C ALA A 215 -7.91 11.14 -9.39
N PRO A 216 -8.90 11.93 -8.91
CA PRO A 216 -8.62 13.26 -8.36
C PRO A 216 -7.86 13.25 -7.03
N TYR A 217 -7.71 12.09 -6.39
CA TYR A 217 -7.19 11.92 -5.03
C TYR A 217 -5.90 11.09 -5.00
N ALA A 218 -5.38 10.66 -6.14
CA ALA A 218 -4.21 9.80 -6.25
C ALA A 218 -3.31 10.22 -7.41
N ASP A 219 -2.01 9.97 -7.27
CA ASP A 219 -0.99 10.25 -8.29
C ASP A 219 -0.85 9.08 -9.27
N LEU A 220 -1.20 7.86 -8.84
CA LEU A 220 -1.26 6.64 -9.65
C LEU A 220 -2.47 5.78 -9.24
N ILE A 221 -2.98 4.96 -10.17
CA ILE A 221 -4.05 3.96 -9.97
C ILE A 221 -3.58 2.60 -10.47
#